data_AF-A0A8X6VJD2-F1
#
_entry.id   AF-A0A8X6VJD2-F1
#
_cell.length_a   1.000
_cell.length_b   1.000
_cell.length_c   1.000
_cell.angle_alpha   90.00
_cell.angle_beta   90.00
_cell.angle_gamma   90.00
#
_symmetry.space_group_name_H-M   'P 1'
#
loop_
_entity.id
_entity.type
_entity.pdbx_description
1 polymer ?
#
loop_
_entity_poly.entity_id
_entity_poly.type
_entity_poly.pdbx_seq_one_letter_code
_entity_poly.pdbx_strand_id
1 'polypeptide(L)'
;MYGHRVRIPEKYQNQVLEKLHVGHPGIVKMKAIARSYCYWQGIDASIVNFVQNCSARDREELTSKDKSTSVGMAKWTLAKDTR
;
A
#
# COMPACT_ATOMS: atom_id res chain seq x y z
N MET A 1 18.79 -13.78 13.00
CA MET A 1 17.56 -13.99 13.81
C MET A 1 16.37 -13.37 13.07
N TYR A 2 15.28 -14.12 12.87
CA TYR A 2 14.08 -13.60 12.17
C TYR A 2 13.24 -12.61 13.00
N GLY A 3 13.66 -12.26 14.23
CA GLY A 3 13.00 -11.24 15.05
C GLY A 3 11.51 -11.52 15.28
N HIS A 4 10.78 -10.56 15.85
CA HIS A 4 9.33 -10.64 16.08
C HIS A 4 8.49 -10.50 14.78
N ARG A 5 8.98 -11.03 13.65
CA ARG A 5 8.30 -10.92 12.35
C ARG A 5 7.21 -11.96 12.21
N VAL A 6 6.05 -11.52 11.74
CA VAL A 6 4.90 -12.40 11.53
C VAL A 6 5.05 -13.14 10.19
N ARG A 7 4.95 -14.47 10.22
CA ARG A 7 4.85 -15.27 9.00
C ARG A 7 3.44 -15.14 8.43
N ILE A 8 3.32 -14.70 7.18
CA ILE A 8 2.01 -14.45 6.56
C ILE A 8 1.63 -15.58 5.60
N PRO A 9 0.50 -16.28 5.83
CA PRO A 9 -0.07 -17.24 4.88
C PRO A 9 -0.41 -16.60 3.53
N GLU A 10 -0.33 -17.35 2.44
CA GLU A 10 -0.56 -16.87 1.06
C GLU A 10 -1.88 -16.10 0.90
N LYS A 11 -2.96 -16.59 1.51
CA LYS A 11 -4.28 -15.94 1.51
C LYS A 11 -4.29 -14.49 2.03
N TYR A 12 -3.31 -14.09 2.84
CA TYR A 12 -3.24 -12.75 3.43
C TYR A 12 -2.13 -11.88 2.81
N GLN A 13 -1.30 -12.42 1.92
CA GLN A 13 -0.19 -11.66 1.33
C GLN A 13 -0.69 -10.46 0.52
N ASN A 14 -1.74 -10.64 -0.28
CA ASN A 14 -2.32 -9.53 -1.08
C ASN A 14 -2.84 -8.39 -0.21
N GLN A 15 -3.58 -8.70 0.86
CA GLN A 15 -4.10 -7.68 1.79
C GLN A 15 -2.97 -6.90 2.47
N VAL A 16 -1.84 -7.55 2.73
CA VAL A 16 -0.66 -6.90 3.30
C VAL A 16 0.02 -6.01 2.27
N LEU A 17 0.14 -6.45 1.01
CA LEU A 17 0.68 -5.65 -0.07
C LEU A 17 -0.16 -4.39 -0.32
N GLU A 18 -1.49 -4.51 -0.33
CA GLU A 18 -2.41 -3.37 -0.42
C GLU A 18 -2.17 -2.36 0.70
N LYS A 19 -2.05 -2.83 1.95
CA LYS A 19 -1.77 -1.95 3.11
C LYS A 19 -0.39 -1.28 3.03
N LEU A 20 0.63 -2.01 2.58
CA LEU A 20 1.98 -1.46 2.38
C LEU A 20 2.03 -0.42 1.25
N HIS A 21 1.10 -0.52 0.31
CA HIS A 21 1.04 0.32 -0.87
C HIS A 21 0.27 1.64 -0.67
N VAL A 22 -0.48 1.77 0.43
CA VAL A 22 -1.21 3.01 0.75
C VAL A 22 -0.29 4.23 0.66
N GLY A 23 -0.68 5.21 -0.17
CA GLY A 23 0.08 6.44 -0.40
C GLY A 23 1.27 6.30 -1.37
N HIS A 24 1.34 5.22 -2.15
CA HIS A 24 2.34 4.96 -3.20
C HIS A 24 3.80 5.24 -2.79
N PRO A 25 4.28 4.67 -1.65
CA PRO A 25 5.59 5.00 -1.10
C PRO A 25 6.79 4.50 -1.94
N GLY A 26 6.53 3.73 -3.01
CA GLY A 26 7.54 3.14 -3.89
C GLY A 26 8.17 1.84 -3.34
N ILE A 27 8.88 1.12 -4.22
CA ILE A 27 9.42 -0.23 -3.93
C ILE A 27 10.36 -0.25 -2.72
N VAL A 28 11.26 0.73 -2.60
CA VAL A 28 12.28 0.76 -1.55
C VAL A 28 11.62 0.87 -0.17
N LYS A 29 10.65 1.78 -0.03
CA LYS A 29 9.95 2.01 1.24
C LYS A 29 8.99 0.86 1.58
N MET A 30 8.28 0.29 0.59
CA MET A 30 7.47 -0.93 0.81
C MET A 30 8.33 -2.09 1.32
N LYS A 31 9.51 -2.32 0.73
CA LYS A 31 10.44 -3.38 1.19
C LYS A 31 10.92 -3.13 2.62
N ALA A 32 11.24 -1.89 2.98
CA ALA A 32 11.69 -1.54 4.33
C ALA A 32 10.62 -1.87 5.38
N ILE A 33 9.37 -1.45 5.13
CA ILE A 33 8.24 -1.70 6.03
C ILE A 33 7.90 -3.20 6.07
N ALA A 34 7.85 -3.87 4.93
CA ALA A 34 7.59 -5.31 4.87
C ALA A 34 8.60 -6.09 5.72
N ARG A 35 9.89 -5.82 5.54
CA ARG A 35 10.98 -6.50 6.25
C ARG A 35 11.04 -6.20 7.75
N SER A 36 10.37 -5.15 8.25
CA SER A 36 10.29 -4.86 9.68
C SER A 36 9.14 -5.60 10.37
N TYR A 37 8.02 -5.84 9.67
CA TYR A 37 6.80 -6.40 10.29
C TYR A 37 6.49 -7.85 9.91
N CYS A 38 6.79 -8.26 8.68
CA CYS A 38 6.33 -9.53 8.15
C CYS A 38 7.39 -10.26 7.33
N TYR A 39 7.17 -11.56 7.13
CA TYR A 39 7.98 -12.34 6.20
C TYR A 39 7.18 -13.48 5.54
N TRP A 40 7.52 -13.76 4.29
CA TRP A 40 7.20 -15.00 3.57
C TRP A 40 8.25 -15.23 2.46
N GLN A 41 8.28 -16.42 1.88
CA GLN A 41 9.20 -16.73 0.79
C GLN A 41 8.84 -15.88 -0.43
N GLY A 42 9.80 -15.10 -0.94
CA GLY A 42 9.58 -14.26 -2.13
C GLY A 42 8.89 -12.92 -1.88
N ILE A 43 8.80 -12.43 -0.63
CA ILE A 43 8.16 -11.13 -0.30
C ILE A 43 8.62 -9.96 -1.18
N ASP A 44 9.92 -9.87 -1.46
CA ASP A 44 10.46 -8.80 -2.30
C ASP A 44 9.98 -8.91 -3.76
N ALA A 45 9.83 -10.13 -4.28
CA ALA A 45 9.31 -10.38 -5.63
C ALA A 45 7.81 -10.06 -5.70
N SER A 46 7.04 -10.44 -4.68
CA SER A 46 5.63 -10.06 -4.56
C SER A 46 5.45 -8.54 -4.54
N ILE A 47 6.30 -7.81 -3.81
CA ILE A 47 6.27 -6.33 -3.78
C ILE A 47 6.59 -5.73 -5.15
N VAL A 48 7.63 -6.22 -5.83
CA VAL A 48 8.00 -5.71 -7.16
C VAL A 48 6.86 -5.92 -8.16
N ASN A 49 6.29 -7.14 -8.21
CA ASN A 49 5.17 -7.44 -9.09
C ASN A 49 3.94 -6.58 -8.76
N PHE A 50 3.64 -6.37 -7.47
CA PHE A 50 2.52 -5.55 -7.03
C PHE A 50 2.67 -4.09 -7.49
N VAL A 51 3.84 -3.48 -7.28
CA VAL A 51 4.09 -2.07 -7.67
C VAL A 51 4.12 -1.90 -9.19
N GLN A 52 4.68 -2.87 -9.92
CA GLN A 52 4.66 -2.87 -11.39
C GLN A 52 3.22 -2.88 -11.93
N ASN A 53 2.34 -3.67 -11.31
CA ASN A 53 0.93 -3.73 -11.70
C ASN A 53 0.14 -2.48 -11.27
N CYS A 54 0.47 -1.84 -10.15
CA CYS A 54 -0.15 -0.57 -9.74
C CYS A 54 0.12 0.57 -10.74
N SER A 55 1.35 0.67 -11.23
CA SER A 55 1.75 1.73 -12.18
C SER A 55 0.90 1.72 -13.47
N ALA A 56 0.35 0.55 -13.81
CA ALA A 56 -0.58 0.38 -14.93
C ALA A 56 -2.04 0.72 -14.56
N ARG A 57 -2.44 0.58 -13.29
CA ARG A 57 -3.82 0.80 -12.84
C ARG A 57 -4.13 2.28 -12.57
N ASP A 58 -3.14 3.06 -12.15
CA ASP A 58 -3.33 4.49 -11.84
C ASP A 58 -3.51 5.38 -13.09
N ARG A 59 -3.34 4.83 -14.30
CA ARG A 59 -3.55 5.56 -15.56
C ARG A 59 -5.00 5.49 -16.05
N GLU A 60 -5.81 4.57 -15.53
CA GLU A 60 -7.20 4.32 -15.97
C GLU A 60 -8.24 4.62 -14.89
N GLU A 61 -7.91 5.45 -13.90
CA GLU A 61 -8.85 5.86 -12.84
C GLU A 61 -8.96 7.38 -12.72
N LEU A 62 -9.13 8.05 -13.87
CA LEU A 62 -9.75 9.37 -13.95
C LEU A 62 -11.10 9.34 -14.68
N THR A 63 -11.65 8.17 -15.01
CA THR A 63 -13.01 8.05 -15.52
C THR A 63 -13.81 7.00 -14.74
N SER A 64 -14.71 7.48 -13.88
CA SER A 64 -15.91 6.78 -13.41
C SER A 64 -15.75 5.64 -12.37
N LYS A 65 -15.98 5.96 -11.09
CA LYS A 65 -17.23 5.60 -10.39
C LYS A 65 -17.23 6.05 -8.93
N ASP A 66 -17.93 7.15 -8.68
CA ASP A 66 -18.65 7.35 -7.43
C ASP A 66 -19.62 6.18 -7.18
N LYS A 67 -19.58 5.57 -5.98
CA LYS A 67 -20.58 5.79 -4.92
C LYS A 67 -20.40 4.89 -3.69
N SER A 68 -20.19 5.57 -2.55
CA SER A 68 -20.87 5.38 -1.25
C SER A 68 -20.66 4.07 -0.47
N THR A 69 -19.98 4.15 0.68
CA THR A 69 -20.64 3.99 1.99
C THR A 69 -19.77 4.63 3.08
N SER A 70 -20.45 5.45 3.87
CA SER A 70 -20.01 6.25 5.01
C SER A 70 -19.44 5.44 6.18
N VAL A 71 -18.23 5.76 6.63
CA VAL A 71 -17.93 6.10 8.05
C VAL A 71 -16.88 7.20 8.01
N GLY A 72 -17.20 8.32 8.66
CA GLY A 72 -16.49 9.59 8.52
C GLY A 72 -15.23 9.74 9.37
N MET A 73 -14.70 10.96 9.22
CA MET A 73 -13.72 11.68 10.04
C MET A 73 -12.24 11.40 9.68
N ALA A 74 -11.40 12.39 9.35
CA ALA A 74 -11.59 13.80 9.07
C ALA A 74 -10.35 14.31 8.30
N LYS A 75 -10.60 15.32 7.48
CA LYS A 75 -9.70 16.08 6.61
C LYS A 75 -8.47 16.65 7.31
N TRP A 76 -7.30 16.54 6.68
CA TRP A 76 -6.18 17.50 6.83
C TRP A 76 -5.59 17.81 5.46
N THR A 77 -6.13 18.82 4.80
CA THR A 77 -5.40 19.75 3.92
C THR A 77 -6.40 20.79 3.40
N LEU A 78 -6.12 22.08 3.62
CA LEU A 78 -5.89 23.02 2.53
C LEU A 78 -5.43 24.41 3.04
N ALA A 79 -4.50 24.98 2.27
CA ALA A 79 -4.28 26.42 2.01
C ALA A 79 -4.00 27.33 3.23
N LYS A 80 -2.80 27.91 3.37
CA LYS A 80 -2.30 29.07 2.61
C LYS A 80 -3.38 30.12 2.36
N ASP A 81 -3.53 31.04 3.31
CA ASP A 81 -4.02 32.38 3.04
C ASP A 81 -3.07 33.40 3.71
N THR A 82 -3.08 34.59 3.17
CA THR A 82 -1.99 35.55 3.08
C THR A 82 -2.27 36.67 4.07
N ARG A 83 -1.25 37.17 4.78
CA ARG A 83 -1.24 38.57 5.21
C ARG A 83 0.18 39.11 5.26
#